data_AF-A0A1W6MZW7-F1
#
_entry.id   AF-A0A1W6MZW7-F1
#
_cell.length_a   1.000
_cell.length_b   1.000
_cell.length_c   1.000
_cell.angle_alpha   90.00
_cell.angle_beta   90.00
_cell.angle_gamma   90.00
#
_symmetry.space_group_name_H-M   'P 1'
#
loop_
_entity.id
_entity.type
_entity.pdbx_description
1 polymer ?
#
loop_
_entity_poly.entity_id
_entity_poly.type
_entity_poly.pdbx_seq_one_letter_code
_entity_poly.pdbx_strand_id
1 'polypeptide(L)'
;MHTAANTNCVSCHNGTTATGLATPPHIPTGTIQCSGCHNNAPGTLLTSFITAPGYPQAMGAAGHAVVASMRCDSCHSGAYTNQGLTGAYGTASFPGHVATNGQDCAVCHKSAATSFTSWSGQASCTRRPTPIA
;
A
#
# COMPACT_ATOMS: atom_id res chain seq x y z
N MET A 1 -6.17 -22.07 16.41
CA MET A 1 -4.73 -22.42 16.55
C MET A 1 -4.07 -22.19 15.19
N HIS A 2 -3.03 -21.35 15.10
CA HIS A 2 -2.23 -21.22 13.87
C HIS A 2 -1.17 -22.32 13.80
N THR A 3 -0.94 -22.86 12.61
CA THR A 3 0.08 -23.88 12.31
C THR A 3 0.82 -23.50 11.02
N ALA A 4 1.97 -24.15 10.76
CA ALA A 4 2.74 -23.92 9.54
C ALA A 4 1.97 -24.25 8.23
N ALA A 5 0.89 -25.05 8.30
CA ALA A 5 0.06 -25.37 7.15
C ALA A 5 -0.97 -24.26 6.81
N ASN A 6 -1.16 -23.26 7.68
CA ASN A 6 -2.13 -22.19 7.47
C ASN A 6 -1.58 -21.12 6.51
N THR A 7 -1.62 -21.38 5.22
CA THR A 7 -1.13 -20.45 4.17
C THR A 7 -2.22 -19.55 3.57
N ASN A 8 -3.50 -19.95 3.69
CA ASN A 8 -4.66 -19.17 3.25
C ASN A 8 -5.33 -18.47 4.44
N CYS A 9 -4.83 -17.30 4.81
CA CYS A 9 -5.27 -16.56 5.99
C CYS A 9 -6.76 -16.15 5.89
N VAL A 10 -7.22 -15.77 4.70
CA VAL A 10 -8.58 -15.23 4.50
C VAL A 10 -9.66 -16.30 4.64
N SER A 11 -9.31 -17.59 4.56
CA SER A 11 -10.28 -18.68 4.79
C SER A 11 -10.85 -18.67 6.21
N CYS A 12 -10.04 -18.26 7.20
CA CYS A 12 -10.46 -18.14 8.60
C CYS A 12 -10.68 -16.68 9.01
N HIS A 13 -9.81 -15.75 8.59
CA HIS A 13 -9.92 -14.32 8.90
C HIS A 13 -10.85 -13.60 7.91
N ASN A 14 -12.09 -14.07 7.84
CA ASN A 14 -13.15 -13.63 6.92
C ASN A 14 -14.19 -12.72 7.59
N GLY A 15 -13.96 -12.32 8.84
CA GLY A 15 -14.91 -11.53 9.63
C GLY A 15 -16.03 -12.33 10.29
N THR A 16 -16.13 -13.64 10.02
CA THR A 16 -17.10 -14.55 10.65
C THR A 16 -16.40 -15.53 11.60
N THR A 17 -15.45 -16.33 11.08
CA THR A 17 -14.74 -17.34 11.89
C THR A 17 -13.69 -16.72 12.79
N ALA A 18 -12.95 -15.75 12.26
CA ALA A 18 -12.05 -14.89 13.01
C ALA A 18 -12.16 -13.46 12.44
N THR A 19 -11.97 -12.48 13.31
CA THR A 19 -11.81 -11.10 12.87
C THR A 19 -10.57 -10.98 11.99
N GLY A 20 -10.71 -10.29 10.86
CA GLY A 20 -9.59 -9.87 10.04
C GLY A 20 -9.08 -8.48 10.46
N LEU A 21 -8.41 -7.80 9.53
CA LEU A 21 -8.13 -6.34 9.48
C LEU A 21 -8.33 -5.59 10.82
N ALA A 22 -7.42 -5.83 11.78
CA ALA A 22 -7.60 -5.38 13.16
C ALA A 22 -7.36 -3.87 13.38
N THR A 23 -6.70 -3.18 12.44
CA THR A 23 -6.34 -1.76 12.54
C THR A 23 -7.11 -0.92 11.53
N PRO A 24 -8.17 -0.19 11.94
CA PRO A 24 -8.80 0.81 11.11
C PRO A 24 -8.02 2.15 11.10
N PRO A 25 -7.83 2.79 9.94
CA PRO A 25 -8.17 2.28 8.62
C PRO A 25 -7.06 1.35 8.10
N HIS A 26 -7.39 0.10 7.77
CA HIS A 26 -6.43 -0.76 7.07
C HIS A 26 -6.36 -0.32 5.62
N ILE A 27 -5.19 -0.42 4.97
CA ILE A 27 -5.09 -0.19 3.53
C ILE A 27 -6.09 -1.08 2.78
N PRO A 28 -6.66 -0.65 1.63
CA PRO A 28 -7.59 -1.46 0.87
C PRO A 28 -6.91 -2.74 0.38
N THR A 29 -7.33 -3.89 0.91
CA THR A 29 -6.74 -5.19 0.52
C THR A 29 -7.50 -5.86 -0.62
N GLY A 30 -8.78 -5.54 -0.82
CA GLY A 30 -9.63 -6.21 -1.80
C GLY A 30 -9.61 -7.74 -1.58
N THR A 31 -9.17 -8.49 -2.59
CA THR A 31 -9.03 -9.96 -2.55
C THR A 31 -7.59 -10.44 -2.31
N ILE A 32 -6.66 -9.54 -2.00
CA ILE A 32 -5.25 -9.86 -1.79
C ILE A 32 -5.11 -10.73 -0.54
N GLN A 33 -4.35 -11.83 -0.64
CA GLN A 33 -4.03 -12.66 0.51
C GLN A 33 -3.17 -11.87 1.50
N CYS A 34 -3.46 -12.01 2.80
CA CYS A 34 -2.76 -11.28 3.86
C CYS A 34 -1.23 -11.50 3.79
N SER A 35 -0.79 -12.70 3.38
CA SER A 35 0.61 -13.07 3.20
C SER A 35 1.34 -12.27 2.12
N GLY A 36 0.63 -11.65 1.18
CA GLY A 36 1.21 -10.76 0.18
C GLY A 36 1.82 -9.51 0.80
N CYS A 37 1.20 -8.95 1.84
CA CYS A 37 1.75 -7.81 2.58
C CYS A 37 2.45 -8.27 3.86
N HIS A 38 1.84 -9.22 4.57
CA HIS A 38 2.35 -9.83 5.80
C HIS A 38 3.05 -11.15 5.55
N ASN A 39 4.19 -11.06 4.86
CA ASN A 39 5.08 -12.20 4.66
C ASN A 39 5.91 -12.42 5.92
N ASN A 40 5.67 -13.53 6.61
CA ASN A 40 6.37 -13.91 7.82
C ASN A 40 7.31 -15.07 7.51
N ALA A 41 8.47 -15.11 8.18
CA ALA A 41 9.41 -16.20 7.97
C ALA A 41 8.74 -17.55 8.28
N PRO A 42 8.92 -18.57 7.41
CA PRO A 42 8.39 -19.91 7.64
C PRO A 42 8.76 -20.43 9.03
N GLY A 43 7.80 -21.03 9.74
CA GLY A 43 8.01 -21.57 11.09
C GLY A 43 7.87 -20.56 12.23
N THR A 44 7.56 -19.29 11.95
CA THR A 44 7.23 -18.31 13.00
C THR A 44 5.78 -18.46 13.42
N LEU A 45 5.54 -18.58 14.73
CA LEU A 45 4.17 -18.58 15.26
C LEU A 45 3.60 -17.16 15.12
N LEU A 46 2.57 -17.01 14.30
CA LEU A 46 2.01 -15.72 13.97
C LEU A 46 1.05 -15.23 15.06
N THR A 47 1.60 -14.61 16.10
CA THR A 47 0.81 -14.05 17.20
C THR A 47 0.37 -12.61 16.94
N SER A 48 1.01 -11.91 16.00
CA SER A 48 0.70 -10.52 15.63
C SER A 48 1.22 -10.21 14.24
N PHE A 49 0.43 -9.49 13.45
CA PHE A 49 0.83 -8.97 12.13
C PHE A 49 1.65 -7.67 12.22
N ILE A 50 1.71 -7.03 13.40
CA ILE A 50 2.32 -5.71 13.61
C ILE A 50 3.76 -5.85 14.13
N THR A 51 4.02 -6.91 14.90
CA THR A 51 5.27 -7.10 15.65
C THR A 51 5.99 -8.39 15.30
N ALA A 52 5.54 -9.12 14.26
CA ALA A 52 6.20 -10.36 13.85
C ALA A 52 7.65 -10.10 13.41
N PRO A 53 8.62 -10.91 13.87
CA PRO A 53 10.00 -10.85 13.39
C PRO A 53 10.08 -11.07 11.88
N GLY A 54 10.87 -10.24 11.19
CA GLY A 54 11.05 -10.33 9.74
C GLY A 54 9.96 -9.65 8.90
N TYR A 55 8.97 -9.00 9.53
CA TYR A 55 8.02 -8.15 8.84
C TYR A 55 8.72 -6.85 8.41
N PRO A 56 8.86 -6.56 7.10
CA PRO A 56 9.34 -5.27 6.66
C PRO A 56 8.29 -4.23 7.03
N GLN A 57 8.60 -3.40 8.02
CA GLN A 57 7.64 -2.42 8.51
C GLN A 57 7.38 -1.27 7.53
N ALA A 58 8.07 -1.28 6.39
CA ALA A 58 7.84 -0.41 5.25
C ALA A 58 7.51 -1.24 4.01
N MET A 59 6.53 -0.78 3.23
CA MET A 59 6.21 -1.38 1.95
C MET A 59 7.34 -1.09 0.96
N GLY A 60 8.27 -2.04 0.81
CA GLY A 60 9.34 -1.97 -0.20
C GLY A 60 8.86 -2.33 -1.60
N ALA A 61 9.79 -2.50 -2.55
CA ALA A 61 9.47 -2.88 -3.93
C ALA A 61 8.71 -4.23 -4.01
N ALA A 62 9.05 -5.20 -3.17
CA ALA A 62 8.35 -6.48 -3.11
C ALA A 62 6.90 -6.35 -2.66
N GLY A 63 6.61 -5.47 -1.69
CA GLY A 63 5.25 -5.19 -1.24
C GLY A 63 4.44 -4.45 -2.30
N HIS A 64 5.06 -3.47 -2.99
CA HIS A 64 4.44 -2.77 -4.10
C HIS A 64 4.17 -3.68 -5.31
N ALA A 65 5.02 -4.70 -5.55
CA ALA A 65 4.80 -5.66 -6.63
C ALA A 65 3.48 -6.43 -6.49
N VAL A 66 3.02 -6.67 -5.26
CA VAL A 66 1.73 -7.34 -4.97
C VAL A 66 0.54 -6.47 -5.39
N VAL A 67 0.70 -5.15 -5.36
CA VAL A 67 -0.34 -4.15 -5.66
C VAL A 67 -0.05 -3.38 -6.95
N ALA A 68 0.86 -3.84 -7.80
CA ALA A 68 1.31 -3.11 -8.99
C ALA A 68 0.20 -2.85 -10.03
N SER A 69 -0.91 -3.58 -9.95
CA SER A 69 -2.10 -3.38 -10.77
C SER A 69 -3.11 -2.40 -10.18
N MET A 70 -2.91 -1.94 -8.94
CA MET A 70 -3.75 -0.96 -8.27
C MET A 70 -3.31 0.47 -8.60
N ARG A 71 -4.24 1.41 -8.54
CA ARG A 71 -3.90 2.83 -8.64
C ARG A 71 -3.18 3.29 -7.37
N CYS A 72 -2.18 4.16 -7.53
CA CYS A 72 -1.39 4.66 -6.42
C CYS A 72 -2.26 5.42 -5.42
N ASP A 73 -3.16 6.27 -5.92
CA ASP A 73 -4.05 7.11 -5.12
C ASP A 73 -5.05 6.32 -4.25
N SER A 74 -5.30 5.05 -4.55
CA SER A 74 -6.16 4.17 -3.74
C SER A 74 -5.55 3.86 -2.37
N CYS A 75 -4.22 3.84 -2.26
CA CYS A 75 -3.49 3.66 -1.01
C CYS A 75 -2.80 4.95 -0.55
N HIS A 76 -2.34 5.78 -1.49
CA HIS A 76 -1.62 7.03 -1.23
C HIS A 76 -2.55 8.26 -1.29
N SER A 77 -3.73 8.14 -0.69
CA SER A 77 -4.69 9.25 -0.55
C SER A 77 -4.39 10.15 0.65
N GLY A 78 -3.49 9.73 1.54
CA GLY A 78 -3.26 10.34 2.84
C GLY A 78 -4.16 9.80 3.96
N ALA A 79 -5.09 8.89 3.66
CA ALA A 79 -5.95 8.26 4.66
C ALA A 79 -5.24 7.18 5.50
N TYR A 80 -4.09 6.68 5.03
CA TYR A 80 -3.41 5.51 5.59
C TYR A 80 -1.99 5.83 6.09
N THR A 81 -1.78 7.05 6.59
CA THR A 81 -0.48 7.53 7.09
C THR A 81 -0.02 6.82 8.36
N ASN A 82 -0.93 6.14 9.06
CA ASN A 82 -0.66 5.33 10.25
C ASN A 82 -0.48 3.83 9.94
N GLN A 83 -0.43 3.43 8.66
CA GLN A 83 -0.30 2.03 8.27
C GLN A 83 1.17 1.62 8.09
N GLY A 84 1.61 0.66 8.92
CA GLY A 84 3.04 0.29 9.00
C GLY A 84 3.87 1.36 9.73
N LEU A 85 5.20 1.26 9.67
CA LEU A 85 6.09 2.28 10.26
C LEU A 85 6.29 3.48 9.32
N THR A 86 6.09 3.30 8.02
CA THR A 86 6.27 4.38 7.05
C THR A 86 4.96 5.10 6.73
N GLY A 87 3.82 4.42 6.71
CA GLY A 87 2.55 5.02 6.27
C GLY A 87 2.44 5.15 4.75
N ALA A 88 1.21 5.20 4.24
CA ALA A 88 0.94 5.55 2.85
C ALA A 88 0.53 7.03 2.75
N TYR A 89 1.52 7.87 2.47
CA TYR A 89 1.34 9.32 2.32
C TYR A 89 0.67 9.67 0.99
N GLY A 90 -0.17 10.70 1.03
CA GLY A 90 -0.71 11.33 -0.18
C GLY A 90 -0.02 12.65 -0.51
N THR A 91 -0.49 13.30 -1.57
CA THR A 91 0.13 14.52 -2.12
C THR A 91 0.17 15.68 -1.12
N ALA A 92 -0.78 15.76 -0.20
CA ALA A 92 -0.81 16.77 0.86
C ALA A 92 0.39 16.68 1.82
N SER A 93 1.07 15.53 1.89
CA SER A 93 2.27 15.34 2.69
C SER A 93 3.54 15.92 2.04
N PHE A 94 3.47 16.38 0.80
CA PHE A 94 4.62 16.87 0.03
C PHE A 94 4.43 18.35 -0.35
N PRO A 95 5.12 19.28 0.32
CA PRO A 95 5.04 20.70 -0.02
C PRO A 95 5.40 20.97 -1.49
N GLY A 96 4.57 21.75 -2.17
CA GLY A 96 4.79 22.10 -3.58
C GLY A 96 4.34 21.03 -4.60
N HIS A 97 3.74 19.92 -4.15
CA HIS A 97 3.12 18.96 -5.06
C HIS A 97 1.97 19.61 -5.85
N VAL A 98 1.92 19.37 -7.16
CA VAL A 98 0.87 19.90 -8.04
C VAL A 98 -0.48 19.21 -7.82
N ALA A 99 -1.59 19.88 -8.13
CA ALA A 99 -2.90 19.23 -8.06
C ALA A 99 -2.98 18.08 -9.09
N THR A 100 -3.35 16.88 -8.64
CA THR A 100 -3.47 15.70 -9.52
C THR A 100 -4.75 15.71 -10.34
N ASN A 101 -5.78 16.45 -9.91
CA ASN A 101 -7.11 16.48 -10.56
C ASN A 101 -7.70 15.08 -10.79
N GLY A 102 -7.47 14.14 -9.85
CA GLY A 102 -7.94 12.76 -9.93
C GLY A 102 -7.13 11.85 -10.86
N GLN A 103 -6.03 12.33 -11.43
CA GLN A 103 -5.11 11.50 -12.20
C GLN A 103 -4.28 10.61 -11.29
N ASP A 104 -3.98 9.40 -11.79
CA ASP A 104 -3.12 8.47 -11.07
C ASP A 104 -1.68 9.00 -11.05
N CYS A 105 -0.96 8.69 -9.98
CA CYS A 105 0.41 9.14 -9.80
C CYS A 105 1.33 8.68 -10.94
N ALA A 106 1.08 7.52 -11.54
CA ALA A 106 1.87 6.99 -12.65
C ALA A 106 1.87 7.87 -13.90
N VAL A 107 0.87 8.75 -14.06
CA VAL A 107 0.80 9.73 -15.18
C VAL A 107 1.97 10.72 -15.10
N CYS A 108 2.36 11.10 -13.88
CA CYS A 108 3.43 12.07 -13.62
C CYS A 108 4.74 11.41 -13.19
N HIS A 109 4.65 10.24 -12.54
CA HIS A 109 5.75 9.54 -11.89
C HIS A 109 5.97 8.15 -12.53
N LYS A 110 6.22 8.07 -13.84
CA LYS A 110 6.40 6.75 -14.49
C LYS A 110 7.54 5.92 -13.89
N SER A 111 8.60 6.56 -13.41
CA SER A 111 9.69 5.86 -12.73
C SER A 111 9.23 5.25 -11.40
N ALA A 112 8.38 5.95 -10.65
CA ALA A 112 7.76 5.39 -9.44
C ALA A 112 6.88 4.18 -9.78
N ALA A 113 6.15 4.23 -10.89
CA ALA A 113 5.28 3.14 -11.32
C ALA A 113 6.03 1.86 -11.71
N THR A 114 7.34 1.93 -12.01
CA THR A 114 8.14 0.76 -12.38
C THR A 114 9.08 0.30 -11.28
N SER A 115 9.66 1.23 -10.50
CA SER A 115 10.68 0.90 -9.51
C SER A 115 10.27 1.15 -8.06
N PHE A 116 9.18 1.89 -7.83
CA PHE A 116 8.71 2.32 -6.50
C PHE A 116 9.76 3.11 -5.68
N THR A 117 10.81 3.62 -6.34
CA THR A 117 11.95 4.25 -5.66
C THR A 117 12.18 5.71 -6.05
N SER A 118 11.54 6.21 -7.10
CA SER A 118 11.78 7.56 -7.61
C SER A 118 10.48 8.31 -7.92
N TRP A 119 10.21 9.34 -7.13
CA TRP A 119 9.03 10.21 -7.23
C TRP A 119 9.34 11.55 -7.92
N SER A 120 10.38 11.59 -8.77
CA SER A 120 10.65 12.78 -9.57
C SER A 120 9.45 13.05 -10.49
N GLY A 121 8.99 14.31 -10.49
CA GLY A 121 7.90 14.75 -11.36
C GLY A 121 8.39 14.90 -12.79
N GLN A 122 7.58 14.45 -13.76
CA GLN A 122 7.83 14.70 -15.18
C GLN A 122 7.22 16.03 -15.65
N ALA A 123 7.78 16.58 -16.73
CA ALA A 123 7.31 17.82 -17.34
C ALA A 123 5.83 17.78 -17.79
N SER A 124 5.27 16.58 -18.02
CA SER A 124 3.85 16.41 -18.36
C SER A 124 2.88 16.90 -17.29
N CYS A 125 3.33 17.09 -16.04
CA CYS A 125 2.50 17.53 -14.92
C CYS A 125 2.86 18.94 -14.39
N THR A 126 3.67 19.71 -15.11
CA THR A 126 3.92 21.12 -14.78
C THR A 126 2.72 21.98 -15.23
N ARG A 127 1.88 22.41 -14.28
CA ARG A 127 0.87 23.50 -14.35
C ARG A 127 0.11 23.71 -15.69
N ARG A 128 -1.11 23.15 -15.70
CA ARG A 128 -2.42 23.56 -16.30
C ARG A 128 -2.59 23.58 -17.85
N PRO A 129 -3.71 23.03 -18.37
CA PRO A 129 -4.28 23.46 -19.65
C PRO A 129 -4.63 24.95 -19.57
N THR A 130 -4.48 25.65 -20.68
CA THR A 130 -4.99 27.01 -20.88
C THR A 130 -6.45 27.13 -20.39
N PRO A 131 -6.87 28.28 -19.82
CA PRO A 131 -8.30 28.50 -19.58
C PRO A 131 -9.02 28.38 -20.93
N ILE A 132 -10.10 27.60 -20.97
CA ILE A 132 -11.06 27.65 -22.07
C ILE A 132 -11.59 29.08 -22.10
N ALA A 133 -11.38 29.75 -23.24
CA ALA A 133 -11.89 31.08 -23.54
C ALA A 133 -13.42 31.09 -23.62
#